data_AF-A0A2P8DD10-F1
#
_entry.id   AF-A0A2P8DD10-F1
#
_cell.length_a   1.000
_cell.length_b   1.000
_cell.length_c   1.000
_cell.angle_alpha   90.00
_cell.angle_beta   90.00
_cell.angle_gamma   90.00
#
_symmetry.space_group_name_H-M   'P 1'
#
loop_
_entity.id
_entity.type
_entity.pdbx_description
1 polymer ?
#
loop_
_entity_poly.entity_id
_entity_poly.type
_entity_poly.pdbx_seq_one_letter_code
_entity_poly.pdbx_strand_id
1 'polypeptide(L)'
;MNWKIALTAALLISGGTFTTQAQQKTAVAQAKTSTEAKAFLAKVSEFEKGDATKSAAAFADLKIKMMTGIGAAKHQMGDAQDKGNAAAGDKLRAQLQTRSDAYNRAVQQFNAAPENKAPIMQVLNEYAKTL
;
A
#
# COMPACT_ATOMS: atom_id res chain seq x y z
N MET A 1 34.38 -1.53 -17.41
CA MET A 1 33.04 -2.11 -17.59
C MET A 1 32.97 -3.38 -16.79
N ASN A 2 32.30 -3.39 -15.62
CA ASN A 2 32.02 -4.62 -14.87
C ASN A 2 30.53 -4.69 -14.56
N TRP A 3 29.92 -5.70 -15.15
CA TRP A 3 28.49 -5.99 -15.11
C TRP A 3 28.14 -6.89 -13.92
N LYS A 4 26.94 -6.65 -13.37
CA LYS A 4 26.06 -7.61 -12.66
C LYS A 4 26.49 -8.04 -11.26
N ILE A 5 25.84 -7.44 -10.25
CA ILE A 5 25.45 -8.16 -9.04
C ILE A 5 23.92 -8.20 -9.03
N ALA A 6 23.38 -9.30 -9.56
CA ALA A 6 21.98 -9.65 -9.36
C ALA A 6 21.84 -10.16 -7.91
N LEU A 7 21.17 -9.38 -7.07
CA LEU A 7 20.84 -9.78 -5.71
C LEU A 7 19.61 -10.70 -5.75
N THR A 8 19.83 -11.96 -6.08
CA THR A 8 18.80 -13.01 -6.04
C THR A 8 18.63 -13.44 -4.58
N ALA A 9 17.65 -12.86 -3.87
CA ALA A 9 17.23 -13.34 -2.57
C ALA A 9 16.39 -14.62 -2.71
N ALA A 10 17.04 -15.74 -3.00
CA ALA A 10 16.48 -17.07 -2.83
C ALA A 10 16.90 -17.59 -1.45
N LEU A 11 16.06 -17.41 -0.43
CA LEU A 11 16.28 -18.01 0.88
C LEU A 11 15.62 -19.40 0.89
N LEU A 12 16.36 -20.40 0.44
CA LEU A 12 16.06 -21.82 0.65
C LEU A 12 16.45 -22.20 2.08
N ILE A 13 15.47 -22.77 2.78
CA ILE A 13 15.51 -23.17 4.19
C ILE A 13 16.31 -24.46 4.33
N SER A 14 17.46 -24.40 4.99
CA SER A 14 18.04 -25.54 5.71
C SER A 14 19.16 -25.06 6.65
N GLY A 15 19.00 -25.34 7.95
CA GLY A 15 20.02 -25.08 8.98
C GLY A 15 19.54 -24.12 10.06
N GLY A 16 19.33 -24.65 11.26
CA GLY A 16 18.78 -23.94 12.41
C GLY A 16 19.57 -22.67 12.78
N THR A 17 18.87 -21.54 12.74
CA THR A 17 19.13 -20.39 13.59
C THR A 17 17.78 -19.90 14.07
N PHE A 18 17.66 -19.63 15.36
CA PHE A 18 16.46 -19.04 15.95
C PHE A 18 16.28 -17.66 15.30
N THR A 19 15.48 -17.59 14.22
CA THR A 19 14.92 -16.33 13.77
C THR A 19 14.14 -15.80 14.96
N THR A 20 14.66 -14.72 15.55
CA THR A 20 14.02 -14.10 16.69
C THR A 20 12.58 -13.75 16.31
N GLN A 21 11.63 -13.89 17.24
CA GLN A 21 10.21 -13.58 17.02
C GLN A 21 10.00 -12.19 16.37
N ALA A 22 10.90 -11.25 16.62
CA ALA A 22 10.93 -9.92 16.00
C ALA A 22 11.18 -9.99 14.48
N GLN A 23 12.19 -10.72 14.01
CA GLN A 23 12.48 -10.89 12.57
C GLN A 23 11.40 -11.68 11.84
N GLN A 24 10.77 -12.66 12.49
CA GLN A 24 9.65 -13.41 11.91
C GLN A 24 8.39 -12.52 11.81
N LYS A 25 8.10 -11.70 12.83
CA LYS A 25 7.00 -10.70 12.78
C LYS A 25 7.24 -9.65 11.70
N THR A 26 8.47 -9.17 11.52
CA THR A 26 8.81 -8.21 10.47
C THR A 26 8.68 -8.82 9.08
N ALA A 27 9.17 -10.05 8.86
CA ALA A 27 9.03 -10.74 7.58
C ALA A 27 7.56 -11.05 7.23
N VAL A 28 6.75 -11.45 8.21
CA VAL A 28 5.30 -11.68 8.02
C VAL A 28 4.56 -10.36 7.76
N ALA A 29 4.90 -9.27 8.46
CA ALA A 29 4.36 -7.95 8.18
C ALA A 29 4.77 -7.43 6.80
N GLN A 30 5.99 -7.73 6.34
CA GLN A 30 6.50 -7.36 5.02
C GLN A 30 5.87 -8.21 3.88
N ALA A 31 5.62 -9.50 4.13
CA ALA A 31 4.90 -10.36 3.20
C ALA A 31 3.40 -9.97 3.10
N LYS A 32 2.80 -9.56 4.22
CA LYS A 32 1.39 -9.10 4.28
C LYS A 32 1.21 -7.75 3.58
N THR A 33 2.08 -6.79 3.83
CA THR A 33 2.10 -5.50 3.10
C THR A 33 2.34 -5.69 1.60
N SER A 34 3.24 -6.61 1.20
CA SER A 34 3.42 -6.99 -0.21
C SER A 34 2.17 -7.60 -0.85
N THR A 35 1.40 -8.40 -0.09
CA THR A 35 0.18 -9.04 -0.59
C THR A 35 -0.97 -8.03 -0.72
N GLU A 36 -1.11 -7.12 0.25
CA GLU A 36 -2.10 -6.04 0.22
C GLU A 36 -1.81 -5.05 -0.91
N ALA A 37 -0.54 -4.69 -1.13
CA ALA A 37 -0.11 -3.88 -2.26
C ALA A 37 -0.40 -4.56 -3.61
N LYS A 38 -0.11 -5.86 -3.75
CA LYS A 38 -0.47 -6.64 -4.95
C LYS A 38 -1.97 -6.68 -5.20
N ALA A 39 -2.78 -6.92 -4.16
CA ALA A 39 -4.24 -6.94 -4.27
C ALA A 39 -4.81 -5.56 -4.63
N PHE A 40 -4.18 -4.48 -4.15
CA PHE A 40 -4.54 -3.12 -4.53
C PHE A 40 -4.21 -2.86 -6.00
N LEU A 41 -2.99 -3.16 -6.45
CA LEU A 41 -2.56 -2.95 -7.84
C LEU A 41 -3.36 -3.80 -8.84
N ALA A 42 -3.76 -5.00 -8.46
CA ALA A 42 -4.67 -5.83 -9.26
C ALA A 42 -6.01 -5.09 -9.50
N LYS A 43 -6.60 -4.51 -8.44
CA LYS A 43 -7.84 -3.73 -8.55
C LYS A 43 -7.65 -2.42 -9.31
N VAL A 44 -6.49 -1.78 -9.23
CA VAL A 44 -6.14 -0.63 -10.08
C VAL A 44 -6.15 -1.05 -11.56
N SER A 45 -5.57 -2.20 -11.89
CA SER A 45 -5.63 -2.73 -13.26
C SER A 45 -7.04 -3.08 -13.71
N GLU A 46 -7.91 -3.60 -12.82
CA GLU A 46 -9.33 -3.83 -13.14
C GLU A 46 -10.06 -2.51 -13.43
N PHE A 47 -9.80 -1.48 -12.62
CA PHE A 47 -10.36 -0.14 -12.81
C PHE A 47 -9.91 0.47 -14.15
N GLU A 48 -8.62 0.37 -14.49
CA GLU A 48 -8.06 0.88 -15.73
C GLU A 48 -8.72 0.23 -16.96
N LYS A 49 -8.79 -1.11 -16.97
CA LYS A 49 -9.26 -1.90 -18.12
C LYS A 49 -10.77 -2.07 -18.18
N GLY A 50 -11.49 -1.74 -17.11
CA GLY A 50 -12.94 -1.90 -17.03
C GLY A 50 -13.71 -0.96 -17.97
N ASP A 51 -14.88 -1.40 -18.42
CA ASP A 51 -15.91 -0.49 -18.94
C ASP A 51 -16.50 0.38 -17.81
N ALA A 52 -17.47 1.25 -18.09
CA ALA A 52 -18.00 2.19 -17.10
C ALA A 52 -18.56 1.50 -15.83
N THR A 53 -19.30 0.39 -15.99
CA THR A 53 -19.90 -0.33 -14.85
C THR A 53 -18.87 -1.11 -14.05
N LYS A 54 -17.91 -1.77 -14.73
CA LYS A 54 -16.80 -2.45 -14.05
C LYS A 54 -15.86 -1.47 -13.35
N SER A 55 -15.63 -0.29 -13.94
CA SER A 55 -14.80 0.75 -13.34
C SER A 55 -15.43 1.29 -12.06
N ALA A 56 -16.74 1.50 -12.04
CA ALA A 56 -17.43 1.94 -10.82
C ALA A 56 -17.34 0.90 -9.70
N ALA A 57 -17.54 -0.38 -10.00
CA ALA A 57 -17.38 -1.47 -9.03
C ALA A 57 -15.93 -1.59 -8.54
N ALA A 58 -14.94 -1.57 -9.44
CA ALA A 58 -13.53 -1.60 -9.09
C ALA A 58 -13.12 -0.40 -8.23
N PHE A 59 -13.66 0.79 -8.52
CA PHE A 59 -13.42 1.98 -7.72
C PHE A 59 -14.02 1.89 -6.31
N ALA A 60 -15.21 1.30 -6.18
CA ALA A 60 -15.81 1.02 -4.86
C ALA A 60 -14.93 0.09 -4.02
N ASP A 61 -14.39 -0.98 -4.63
CA ASP A 61 -13.42 -1.86 -3.97
C ASP A 61 -12.14 -1.12 -3.58
N LEU A 62 -11.61 -0.29 -4.48
CA LEU A 62 -10.42 0.52 -4.23
C LEU A 62 -10.64 1.47 -3.05
N LYS A 63 -11.80 2.13 -2.95
CA LYS A 63 -12.14 2.97 -1.79
C LYS A 63 -12.07 2.20 -0.48
N ILE A 64 -12.63 0.98 -0.44
CA ILE A 64 -12.58 0.13 0.76
C ILE A 64 -11.13 -0.19 1.11
N LYS A 65 -10.33 -0.63 0.14
CA LYS A 65 -8.90 -0.92 0.35
C LYS A 65 -8.10 0.29 0.82
N MET A 66 -8.38 1.48 0.29
CA MET A 66 -7.75 2.72 0.73
C MET A 66 -8.11 3.05 2.17
N MET A 67 -9.40 2.96 2.54
CA MET A 67 -9.82 3.17 3.93
C MET A 67 -9.19 2.16 4.89
N THR A 68 -9.11 0.88 4.51
CA THR A 68 -8.42 -0.13 5.31
C THR A 68 -6.95 0.22 5.50
N GLY A 69 -6.25 0.65 4.45
CA GLY A 69 -4.84 1.06 4.55
C GLY A 69 -4.62 2.34 5.36
N ILE A 70 -5.56 3.29 5.33
CA ILE A 70 -5.56 4.47 6.21
C ILE A 70 -5.72 4.04 7.67
N GLY A 71 -6.67 3.14 7.96
CA GLY A 71 -6.86 2.57 9.30
C GLY A 71 -5.61 1.86 9.82
N ALA A 72 -4.98 1.03 8.98
CA ALA A 72 -3.73 0.35 9.31
C ALA A 72 -2.58 1.33 9.62
N ALA A 73 -2.42 2.39 8.83
CA ALA A 73 -1.41 3.42 9.08
C ALA A 73 -1.68 4.17 10.40
N LYS A 74 -2.95 4.45 10.72
CA LYS A 74 -3.35 5.07 11.99
C LYS A 74 -3.00 4.16 13.19
N HIS A 75 -3.26 2.86 13.09
CA HIS A 75 -2.87 1.89 14.11
C HIS A 75 -1.34 1.83 14.29
N GLN A 76 -0.59 1.74 13.20
CA GLN A 76 0.89 1.73 13.26
C GLN A 76 1.44 3.01 13.90
N MET A 77 0.83 4.16 13.62
CA MET A 77 1.22 5.43 14.25
C MET A 77 0.97 5.37 15.76
N GLY A 78 -0.18 4.88 16.21
CA GLY A 78 -0.48 4.64 17.63
C GLY A 78 0.56 3.73 18.29
N ASP A 79 0.84 2.58 17.67
CA ASP A 79 1.86 1.64 18.17
C ASP A 79 3.26 2.28 18.26
N ALA A 80 3.62 3.16 17.33
CA ALA A 80 4.90 3.86 17.36
C ALA A 80 4.97 4.92 18.47
N GLN A 81 3.86 5.62 18.73
CA GLN A 81 3.72 6.56 19.83
C GLN A 81 3.80 5.85 21.18
N ASP A 82 3.09 4.73 21.35
CA ASP A 82 3.09 3.93 22.58
C ASP A 82 4.49 3.36 22.89
N LYS A 83 5.28 3.07 21.85
CA LYS A 83 6.68 2.64 21.98
C LYS A 83 7.68 3.79 22.14
N GLY A 84 7.24 5.04 22.20
CA GLY A 84 8.10 6.21 22.33
C GLY A 84 9.01 6.48 21.12
N ASN A 85 8.71 5.92 19.95
CA ASN A 85 9.52 6.07 18.75
C ASN A 85 9.05 7.26 17.91
N ALA A 86 9.53 8.46 18.26
CA ALA A 86 9.15 9.71 17.60
C ALA A 86 9.44 9.71 16.10
N ALA A 87 10.62 9.25 15.68
CA ALA A 87 11.00 9.23 14.26
C ALA A 87 10.11 8.30 13.42
N ALA A 88 9.76 7.13 13.95
CA ALA A 88 8.78 6.24 13.31
C ALA A 88 7.38 6.86 13.28
N GLY A 89 6.97 7.50 14.38
CA GLY A 89 5.69 8.20 14.48
C GLY A 89 5.53 9.31 13.44
N ASP A 90 6.56 10.14 13.25
CA ASP A 90 6.52 11.24 12.26
C ASP A 90 6.47 10.72 10.82
N LYS A 91 7.24 9.67 10.51
CA LYS A 91 7.18 9.00 9.21
C LYS A 91 5.78 8.43 8.95
N LEU A 92 5.19 7.75 9.93
CA LEU A 92 3.86 7.15 9.82
C LEU A 92 2.75 8.21 9.72
N ARG A 93 2.91 9.35 10.40
CA ARG A 93 2.03 10.51 10.27
C ARG A 93 2.05 11.09 8.85
N ALA A 94 3.23 11.28 8.26
CA ALA A 94 3.36 11.75 6.88
C ALA A 94 2.74 10.78 5.87
N GLN A 95 2.94 9.46 6.09
CA GLN A 95 2.29 8.42 5.27
C GLN A 95 0.77 8.43 5.41
N LEU A 96 0.24 8.55 6.63
CA LEU A 96 -1.20 8.64 6.89
C LEU A 96 -1.83 9.84 6.18
N GLN A 97 -1.17 11.00 6.24
CA GLN A 97 -1.64 12.21 5.56
C GLN A 97 -1.67 12.01 4.04
N THR A 98 -0.57 11.51 3.47
CA THR A 98 -0.49 11.21 2.03
C THR A 98 -1.59 10.24 1.57
N ARG A 99 -1.84 9.18 2.35
CA ARG A 99 -2.90 8.19 2.08
C ARG A 99 -4.29 8.82 2.13
N SER A 100 -4.55 9.68 3.10
CA SER A 100 -5.85 10.36 3.28
C SER A 100 -6.11 11.37 2.16
N ASP A 101 -5.11 12.15 1.78
CA ASP A 101 -5.20 13.12 0.69
C ASP A 101 -5.41 12.43 -0.66
N ALA A 102 -4.72 11.31 -0.89
CA ALA A 102 -4.93 10.50 -2.08
C ALA A 102 -6.36 9.90 -2.11
N TYR A 103 -6.90 9.42 -0.99
CA TYR A 103 -8.28 8.96 -0.92
C TYR A 103 -9.27 10.07 -1.30
N ASN A 104 -9.15 11.24 -0.67
CA ASN A 104 -10.05 12.35 -0.93
C ASN A 104 -9.99 12.81 -2.39
N ARG A 105 -8.78 12.93 -2.95
CA ARG A 105 -8.61 13.28 -4.38
C ARG A 105 -9.19 12.21 -5.30
N ALA A 106 -8.96 10.92 -5.04
CA ALA A 106 -9.50 9.85 -5.85
C ALA A 106 -11.03 9.91 -5.89
N VAL A 107 -11.67 10.07 -4.72
CA VAL A 107 -13.14 10.17 -4.61
C VAL A 107 -13.66 11.43 -5.31
N GLN A 108 -13.01 12.57 -5.10
CA GLN A 108 -13.41 13.82 -5.75
C GLN A 108 -13.32 13.72 -7.28
N GLN A 109 -12.21 13.19 -7.80
CA GLN A 109 -12.01 13.02 -9.24
C GLN A 109 -13.03 12.05 -9.84
N PHE A 110 -13.27 10.92 -9.17
CA PHE A 110 -14.26 9.94 -9.62
C PHE A 110 -15.69 10.50 -9.60
N ASN A 111 -16.07 11.29 -8.60
CA ASN A 111 -17.39 11.91 -8.54
C ASN A 111 -17.57 13.03 -9.57
N ALA A 112 -16.49 13.74 -9.92
CA ALA A 112 -16.52 14.84 -10.88
C ALA A 112 -16.58 14.35 -12.34
N ALA A 113 -15.79 13.33 -12.66
CA ALA A 113 -15.70 12.77 -14.01
C ALA A 113 -15.29 11.28 -13.95
N PRO A 114 -16.22 10.35 -13.68
CA PRO A 114 -15.91 8.94 -13.48
C PRO A 114 -15.32 8.24 -14.72
N GLU A 115 -15.65 8.74 -15.92
CA GLU A 115 -15.08 8.29 -17.18
C GLU A 115 -13.65 8.79 -17.42
N ASN A 116 -13.23 9.88 -16.76
CA ASN A 116 -11.89 10.43 -16.88
C ASN A 116 -10.92 9.74 -15.93
N LYS A 117 -10.41 8.58 -16.34
CA LYS A 117 -9.60 7.72 -15.50
C LYS A 117 -8.17 8.21 -15.26
N ALA A 118 -7.60 9.03 -16.15
CA ALA A 118 -6.21 9.47 -16.05
C ALA A 118 -5.85 10.14 -14.70
N PRO A 119 -6.58 11.17 -14.24
CA PRO A 119 -6.29 11.79 -12.93
C PRO A 119 -6.53 10.82 -11.76
N ILE A 120 -7.53 9.94 -11.87
CA ILE A 120 -7.83 8.94 -10.84
C ILE A 120 -6.67 7.93 -10.74
N MET A 121 -6.17 7.45 -11.87
CA MET A 121 -5.03 6.53 -11.96
C MET A 121 -3.75 7.15 -11.40
N GLN A 122 -3.50 8.43 -11.66
CA GLN A 122 -2.36 9.13 -11.06
C GLN A 122 -2.44 9.08 -9.53
N VAL A 123 -3.61 9.40 -8.96
CA VAL A 123 -3.81 9.39 -7.51
C VAL A 123 -3.71 7.98 -6.92
N LEU A 124 -4.26 6.97 -7.59
CA LEU A 124 -4.15 5.57 -7.17
C LEU A 124 -2.69 5.09 -7.16
N ASN A 125 -1.89 5.50 -8.16
CA ASN A 125 -0.46 5.21 -8.21
C ASN A 125 0.33 5.94 -7.13
N GLU A 126 -0.03 7.18 -6.80
CA GLU A 126 0.55 7.91 -5.66
C GLU A 126 0.24 7.20 -4.34
N TYR A 127 -1.00 6.75 -4.13
CA TYR A 127 -1.38 5.96 -2.97
C TYR A 127 -0.60 4.64 -2.89
N ALA A 128 -0.44 3.93 -4.01
CA ALA A 128 0.26 2.65 -4.07
C ALA A 128 1.73 2.76 -3.61
N LYS A 129 2.41 3.89 -3.85
CA LYS A 129 3.78 4.14 -3.37
C LYS A 129 3.89 4.21 -1.85
N THR A 130 2.77 4.38 -1.16
CA THR A 130 2.75 4.44 0.30
C THR A 130 2.51 3.09 0.97
N LEU A 131 2.05 2.07 0.23
CA LEU A 131 1.76 0.72 0.73
C LEU A 131 3.04 -0.07 0.99
#